data_AF-A0A248YPX7-F1
#
_entry.id   AF-A0A248YPX7-F1
#
_cell.length_a   1.000
_cell.length_b   1.000
_cell.length_c   1.000
_cell.angle_alpha   90.00
_cell.angle_beta   90.00
_cell.angle_gamma   90.00
#
_symmetry.space_group_name_H-M   'P 1'
#
loop_
_entity.id
_entity.type
_entity.pdbx_description
1 polymer ?
#
loop_
_entity_poly.entity_id
_entity_poly.type
_entity_poly.pdbx_seq_one_letter_code
_entity_poly.pdbx_strand_id
1 'polypeptide(L)' 'MIDIRYEECRLEGGPGHLPEDLRNPQVLMVDNKVKVMFHGTWEHFERMDEFTENGVPIFRWTMRTRTAE' A
#
# COMPACT_ATOMS: atom_id res chain seq x y z
N MET A 1 9.76 2.31 25.06
CA MET A 1 9.03 3.20 24.14
C MET A 1 9.17 2.61 22.76
N ILE A 2 8.05 2.30 22.09
CA ILE A 2 8.08 1.89 20.69
C ILE A 2 8.14 3.20 19.90
N ASP A 3 9.19 3.36 19.09
CA ASP A 3 9.34 4.48 18.17
C ASP A 3 8.39 4.23 16.99
N ILE A 4 7.27 4.95 16.95
CA ILE A 4 6.28 4.86 15.88
C ILE A 4 6.69 5.84 14.80
N ARG A 5 7.21 5.31 13.68
CA ARG A 5 7.57 6.11 12.50
C ARG A 5 6.71 5.73 11.31
N TYR A 6 6.29 6.76 10.60
CA TYR A 6 5.60 6.64 9.33
C TYR A 6 6.56 6.98 8.18
N GLU A 7 6.38 6.29 7.06
CA GLU A 7 7.03 6.60 5.79
C GLU A 7 5.97 6.66 4.69
N GLU A 8 6.19 7.46 3.65
CA GLU A 8 5.43 7.34 2.41
C GLU A 8 5.81 6.01 1.74
N CYS A 9 4.86 5.36 1.07
CA CYS A 9 5.15 4.22 0.21
C CYS A 9 4.49 4.36 -1.17
N ARG A 10 4.97 3.60 -2.16
CA ARG A 10 4.41 3.56 -3.51
C ARG A 10 3.69 2.25 -3.75
N LEU A 11 2.39 2.32 -4.10
CA LEU A 11 1.58 1.17 -4.47
C LEU A 11 1.63 0.91 -5.97
N GLU A 12 2.08 -0.29 -6.35
CA GLU A 12 2.20 -0.73 -7.74
C GLU A 12 1.26 -1.89 -8.09
N GLY A 13 0.86 -1.93 -9.35
CA GLY A 13 -0.14 -2.89 -9.85
C GLY A 13 -1.56 -2.51 -9.44
N GLY A 14 -2.37 -3.53 -9.15
CA GLY A 14 -3.74 -3.40 -8.68
C GLY A 14 -4.67 -2.77 -9.72
N PRO A 15 -5.78 -2.17 -9.27
CA PRO A 15 -6.73 -1.55 -10.18
C PRO A 15 -6.07 -0.39 -10.93
N GLY A 16 -6.14 -0.40 -12.27
CA GLY A 16 -5.57 0.68 -13.10
C GLY A 16 -6.19 2.05 -12.79
N HIS A 17 -7.45 2.08 -12.35
CA HIS A 17 -8.18 3.28 -11.94
C HIS A 17 -8.01 3.66 -10.46
N LEU A 18 -7.06 3.05 -9.73
CA LEU A 18 -6.75 3.50 -8.38
C LEU A 18 -6.14 4.92 -8.44
N PRO A 19 -6.76 5.93 -7.80
CA PRO A 19 -6.30 7.32 -7.86
C PRO A 19 -4.90 7.48 -7.26
N GLU A 20 -4.15 8.45 -7.77
CA GLU A 20 -2.75 8.66 -7.36
C GLU A 20 -2.58 8.94 -5.87
N ASP A 21 -3.53 9.65 -5.26
CA ASP A 21 -3.53 9.92 -3.82
C ASP A 21 -3.55 8.61 -2.99
N LEU A 22 -4.26 7.58 -3.48
CA LEU A 22 -4.27 6.26 -2.86
C LEU A 22 -3.05 5.41 -3.24
N ARG A 23 -2.28 5.79 -4.28
CA ARG A 23 -1.04 5.09 -4.66
C ARG A 23 0.16 5.51 -3.83
N ASN A 24 0.06 6.59 -3.06
CA ASN A 24 1.15 7.13 -2.26
C ASN A 24 0.76 7.31 -0.77
N PRO A 25 0.26 6.27 -0.07
CA PRO A 25 -0.16 6.42 1.32
C PRO A 25 1.03 6.50 2.28
N GLN A 26 0.78 7.05 3.48
CA GLN A 26 1.69 6.91 4.61
C GLN A 26 1.42 5.61 5.37
N VAL A 27 2.47 4.87 5.70
CA VAL A 27 2.43 3.57 6.37
C VAL A 27 3.41 3.56 7.53
N LEU A 28 3.21 2.68 8.51
CA LEU A 28 4.25 2.48 9.52
C LEU A 28 5.47 1.84 8.87
N MET A 29 6.67 2.26 9.26
CA MET A 29 7.91 1.66 8.73
C MET A 29 8.02 0.16 9.02
N VAL A 30 7.28 -0.33 10.02
CA VAL A 30 7.21 -1.74 10.41
C VAL A 30 6.12 -2.53 9.66
N ASP A 31 5.24 -1.85 8.94
CA ASP A 31 4.18 -2.51 8.18
C ASP A 31 4.74 -3.13 6.90
N ASN A 32 4.39 -4.40 6.70
CA ASN A 32 4.71 -5.13 5.48
C ASN A 32 3.48 -5.30 4.57
N LYS A 33 2.32 -4.78 4.99
CA LYS A 33 1.05 -4.91 4.26
C LYS A 33 0.28 -3.60 4.30
N VAL A 34 -0.30 -3.23 3.15
CA VAL A 34 -1.21 -2.10 3.02
C VAL A 34 -2.53 -2.62 2.48
N LYS A 35 -3.63 -2.16 3.07
CA LYS A 35 -4.98 -2.44 2.60
C LYS A 35 -5.65 -1.14 2.24
N VAL A 36 -6.03 -1.01 0.97
CA VAL A 36 -6.74 0.17 0.46
C VAL A 36 -8.19 -0.19 0.20
N MET A 37 -9.13 0.56 0.78
CA MET A 37 -10.55 0.41 0.43
C MET A 37 -10.81 1.13 -0.89
N PHE A 38 -11.36 0.41 -1.86
CA PHE A 38 -11.66 0.94 -3.17
C PHE A 38 -12.92 0.27 -3.74
N HIS A 39 -13.95 1.05 -4.08
CA HIS A 39 -15.26 0.56 -4.59
C HIS A 39 -15.89 -0.59 -3.77
N GLY A 40 -15.83 -0.51 -2.44
CA GLY A 40 -16.43 -1.53 -1.55
C GLY A 40 -15.63 -2.83 -1.44
N THR A 41 -14.44 -2.91 -2.05
CA THR A 41 -13.48 -3.99 -1.86
C THR A 41 -12.21 -3.51 -1.17
N TRP A 42 -11.45 -4.45 -0.63
CA TRP A 42 -10.11 -4.21 -0.13
C TRP A 42 -9.10 -4.68 -1.16
N GLU A 43 -8.24 -3.77 -1.59
CA GLU A 43 -7.05 -4.07 -2.37
C GLU A 43 -5.88 -4.28 -1.40
N HIS A 44 -5.19 -5.42 -1.52
CA HIS A 44 -4.07 -5.78 -0.65
C HIS A 44 -2.76 -5.60 -1.40
N PHE A 45 -1.81 -4.98 -0.71
CA PHE A 45 -0.45 -4.77 -1.21
C PHE A 45 0.54 -5.26 -0.17
N GLU A 46 1.63 -5.85 -0.63
CA GLU A 46 2.71 -6.34 0.24
C GLU A 46 4.01 -5.61 -0.08
N ARG A 47 4.77 -5.27 0.97
CA ARG A 47 6.05 -4.58 0.86
C ARG A 47 7.03 -5.46 0.11
N MET A 48 7.69 -4.89 -0.89
CA MET A 48 8.78 -5.52 -1.61
C MET A 48 10.11 -5.05 -1.03
N ASP A 49 11.17 -5.84 -1.23
CA ASP A 49 12.55 -5.41 -1.00
C ASP A 49 13.04 -4.55 -2.18
N GLU A 50 12.17 -3.63 -2.62
CA GLU A 50 12.35 -2.75 -3.78
C GLU A 50 11.95 -1.33 -3.38
N PHE A 51 12.66 -0.35 -3.91
CA PHE A 51 12.43 1.07 -3.66
C PHE A 51 12.35 1.80 -5.00
N THR A 52 11.56 2.86 -5.05
CA THR A 52 11.57 3.78 -6.19
C THR A 52 12.93 4.50 -6.29
N GLU A 53 13.16 5.19 -7.40
CA GLU A 53 14.38 6.02 -7.60
C GLU A 53 14.55 7.10 -6.52
N ASN A 54 13.45 7.53 -5.88
CA ASN A 54 13.46 8.52 -4.80
C ASN A 54 13.63 7.89 -3.40
N GLY A 55 13.85 6.57 -3.31
CA GLY A 55 14.03 5.86 -2.04
C GLY A 55 12.73 5.54 -1.29
N VAL A 56 11.57 5.70 -1.93
CA VAL A 56 10.26 5.33 -1.36
C VAL A 56 10.04 3.81 -1.50
N PRO A 57 9.68 3.06 -0.45
CA PRO A 57 9.43 1.62 -0.54
C PRO A 57 8.26 1.30 -1.47
N ILE A 58 8.42 0.22 -2.23
CA ILE A 58 7.38 -0.27 -3.15
C ILE A 58 6.54 -1.35 -2.46
N PHE A 59 5.23 -1.22 -2.58
CA PHE A 59 4.26 -2.24 -2.18
C PHE A 59 3.52 -2.70 -3.43
N ARG A 60 3.58 -4.00 -3.74
CA ARG A 60 2.95 -4.56 -4.94
C ARG A 60 1.62 -5.18 -4.60
N TRP A 61 0.63 -4.94 -5.45
CA TRP A 61 -0.70 -5.53 -5.32
C TRP A 61 -0.62 -7.06 -5.39
N THR A 62 -1.34 -7.73 -4.50
CA THR A 62 -1.36 -9.19 -4.43
C THR A 62 -2.75 -9.76 -4.66
N MET A 63 -3.77 -9.20 -4.02
CA MET A 63 -5.14 -9.68 -4.15
C MET A 63 -6.19 -8.62 -3.83
N ARG A 64 -7.42 -8.91 -4.23
CA ARG A 64 -8.63 -8.20 -3.84
C ARG A 64 -9.50 -9.09 -2.98
N THR A 65 -10.04 -8.55 -1.89
CA THR A 65 -11.12 -9.21 -1.13
C THR A 65 -12.36 -8.35 -1.13
N ARG A 66 -13.52 -8.96 -1.39
CA ARG A 66 -14.80 -8.29 -1.12
C ARG A 66 -14.95 -8.07 0.37
N THR A 67 -15.46 -6.90 0.75
CA THR A 67 -15.94 -6.68 2.11
C THR A 67 -17.15 -7.60 2.26
N ALA A 68 -17.12 -8.53 3.23
CA ALA A 68 -18.29 -9.34 3.51
C ALA A 68 -19.38 -8.40 4.05
N GLU A 69 -20.54 -8.42 3.40
CA GLU A 69 -21.75 -7.69 3.81
C GLU A 69 -22.35 -8.27 5.09
#